data_AF-U2LCE5-F1
#
_entry.id   AF-U2LCE5-F1
#
_cell.length_a   1.000
_cell.length_b   1.000
_cell.length_c   1.000
_cell.angle_alpha   90.00
_cell.angle_beta   90.00
_cell.angle_gamma   90.00
#
_symmetry.space_group_name_H-M   'P 1'
#
loop_
_entity.id
_entity.type
_entity.pdbx_description
1 polymer ?
#
loop_
_entity_poly.entity_id
_entity_poly.type
_entity_poly.pdbx_seq_one_letter_code
_entity_poly.pdbx_strand_id
1 'polypeptide(L)'
;MSSLKEQRDKIFQEKLQELGDMGTKERTLEDAPFYDKPVTSLSLPQEKKEEEIISESTSTISFSQYADLYLTVNSSKGAKSGFTIRTEVLQTLRHVLSDLRSDTTLSSYIERIIVEHLRTHQQLLNKEIVKRKKEQTIQL
;
A
#
# COMPACT_ATOMS: atom_id res chain seq x y z
N MET A 1 70.59 31.62 5.19
CA MET A 1 69.98 31.36 3.85
C MET A 1 69.62 29.88 3.83
N SER A 2 68.34 29.51 3.79
CA SER A 2 67.96 28.09 3.67
C SER A 2 68.36 27.56 2.28
N SER A 3 68.74 26.29 2.21
CA SER A 3 69.23 25.68 0.97
C SER A 3 68.10 25.57 -0.07
N LEU A 4 68.40 25.77 -1.36
CA LEU A 4 67.43 25.70 -2.45
C LEU A 4 66.67 24.36 -2.47
N LYS A 5 67.33 23.29 -2.02
CA LYS A 5 66.75 21.95 -1.91
C LYS A 5 65.68 21.88 -0.82
N GLU A 6 65.96 22.49 0.33
CA GLU A 6 65.05 22.56 1.48
C GLU A 6 63.79 23.38 1.15
N GLN A 7 63.93 24.46 0.36
CA GLN A 7 62.79 25.22 -0.13
C GLN A 7 61.90 24.39 -1.06
N ARG A 8 62.48 23.60 -1.96
CA ARG A 8 61.72 22.71 -2.85
C ARG A 8 61.00 21.61 -2.10
N ASP A 9 61.68 20.98 -1.14
CA ASP A 9 61.10 19.90 -0.34
C ASP A 9 59.93 20.41 0.51
N LYS A 10 60.06 21.64 1.05
CA LYS A 10 58.98 22.31 1.77
C LYS A 10 57.76 22.58 0.89
N ILE A 11 57.96 23.16 -0.31
CA ILE A 11 56.87 23.43 -1.26
C ILE A 11 56.19 22.12 -1.69
N PHE A 12 56.97 21.06 -1.92
CA PHE A 12 56.44 19.76 -2.32
C PHE A 12 55.59 19.12 -1.22
N GLN A 13 56.07 19.17 0.03
CA GLN A 13 55.30 18.68 1.18
C GLN A 13 54.01 19.48 1.39
N GLU A 14 54.07 20.81 1.29
CA GLU A 14 52.90 21.67 1.40
C GLU A 14 51.87 21.37 0.30
N LYS A 15 52.33 21.14 -0.94
CA LYS A 15 51.42 20.80 -2.05
C LYS A 15 50.81 19.41 -1.91
N LEU A 16 51.56 18.43 -1.39
CA LEU A 16 51.01 17.11 -1.08
C LEU A 16 49.93 17.20 0.01
N GLN A 17 50.15 18.03 1.02
CA GLN A 17 49.16 18.26 2.07
C GLN A 17 47.91 18.96 1.53
N GLU A 18 48.08 19.98 0.69
CA GLU A 18 46.98 20.68 0.02
C GLU A 18 46.13 19.73 -0.86
N LEU A 19 46.78 18.84 -1.62
CA LEU A 19 46.11 17.83 -2.44
C LEU A 19 45.34 16.80 -1.59
N GLY A 20 45.85 16.45 -0.41
CA GLY A 20 45.15 15.59 0.54
C GLY A 20 43.88 16.23 1.11
N ASP A 21 43.88 17.55 1.25
CA ASP A 21 42.78 18.30 1.86
C ASP A 21 41.67 18.71 0.88
N MET A 22 41.92 18.68 -0.44
CA MET A 22 40.97 19.13 -1.48
C MET A 22 39.66 18.33 -1.54
N GLY A 23 39.58 17.18 -0.88
CA GLY A 23 38.38 16.32 -0.85
C GLY A 23 37.73 16.16 0.53
N THR A 24 38.34 16.67 1.59
CA THR A 24 37.93 16.43 2.99
C THR A 24 37.58 17.70 3.77
N LYS A 25 37.96 18.89 3.26
CA LYS A 25 37.57 20.16 3.87
C LYS A 25 36.06 20.37 3.76
N GLU A 26 35.40 20.55 4.90
CA GLU A 26 34.00 20.97 4.95
C GLU A 26 33.88 22.35 4.27
N ARG A 27 33.03 22.44 3.25
CA ARG A 27 32.83 23.69 2.50
C ARG A 27 32.11 24.70 3.39
N THR A 28 32.73 25.87 3.59
CA THR A 28 32.08 27.02 4.24
C THR A 28 31.04 27.65 3.30
N LEU A 29 29.99 28.28 3.85
CA LEU A 29 28.83 28.79 3.09
C LEU A 29 29.16 29.82 2.00
N GLU A 30 30.29 30.52 2.13
CA GLU A 30 30.75 31.51 1.14
C GLU A 30 31.15 30.88 -0.21
N ASP A 31 31.71 29.66 -0.21
CA ASP A 31 32.26 29.01 -1.42
C ASP A 31 31.23 28.17 -2.18
N ALA A 32 30.11 27.82 -1.55
CA ALA A 32 29.12 26.92 -2.13
C ALA A 32 27.69 27.24 -1.64
N PRO A 33 27.12 28.41 -2.02
CA PRO A 33 25.80 28.85 -1.55
C PRO A 33 24.64 27.94 -2.02
N PHE A 34 24.90 27.00 -2.93
CA PHE A 34 23.92 26.10 -3.52
C PHE A 34 24.11 24.61 -3.13
N TYR A 35 25.09 24.28 -2.28
CA TYR A 35 25.27 22.88 -1.87
C TYR A 35 24.31 22.50 -0.73
N ASP A 36 23.49 21.49 -0.96
CA ASP A 36 22.65 20.88 0.08
C ASP A 36 23.52 20.21 1.14
N LYS A 37 23.25 20.49 2.42
CA LYS A 37 24.01 19.91 3.53
C LYS A 37 23.69 18.40 3.61
N PRO A 38 24.69 17.51 3.65
CA PRO A 38 24.42 16.09 3.79
C PRO A 38 23.72 15.83 5.13
N VAL A 39 22.58 15.14 5.10
CA VAL A 39 21.82 14.74 6.31
C VAL A 39 22.63 13.70 7.06
N THR A 40 23.49 14.16 7.97
CA THR A 40 24.27 13.30 8.87
C THR A 40 23.64 13.37 10.25
N SER A 41 22.49 12.72 10.39
CA SER A 41 21.94 12.40 11.70
C SER A 41 20.96 11.24 11.58
N LEU A 42 21.47 10.03 11.83
CA LEU A 42 20.66 8.93 12.40
C LEU A 42 20.27 9.28 13.84
N SER A 43 19.56 10.40 14.01
CA SER A 43 18.91 10.78 15.24
C SER A 43 17.41 10.67 15.00
N LEU A 44 16.81 9.57 15.44
CA LEU A 44 15.43 9.62 15.88
C LEU A 44 15.37 10.61 17.04
N PRO A 45 14.60 11.70 16.92
CA PRO A 45 13.52 11.86 17.88
C PRO A 45 12.21 12.41 17.29
N GLN A 46 11.16 11.65 17.57
CA GLN A 46 9.80 12.04 17.97
C GLN A 46 8.87 12.79 16.99
N GLU A 47 7.75 12.11 16.76
CA GLU A 47 6.39 12.64 16.65
C GLU A 47 6.20 13.90 15.81
N LYS A 48 5.84 13.69 14.55
CA LYS A 48 4.92 14.56 13.81
C LYS A 48 4.35 13.80 12.63
N LYS A 49 3.06 13.47 12.78
CA LYS A 49 2.09 13.14 11.72
C LYS A 49 2.67 12.24 10.65
N GLU A 50 2.62 10.94 10.93
CA GLU A 50 2.22 10.00 9.89
C GLU A 50 0.88 10.52 9.37
N GLU A 51 0.95 11.22 8.25
CA GLU A 51 -0.19 11.41 7.38
C GLU A 51 -0.74 10.02 7.15
N GLU A 52 -1.85 9.77 7.84
CA GLU A 52 -2.86 8.80 7.57
C GLU A 52 -2.96 8.68 6.04
N ILE A 53 -2.20 7.74 5.47
CA ILE A 53 -2.57 7.10 4.23
C ILE A 53 -3.82 6.35 4.65
N ILE A 54 -4.95 7.07 4.60
CA ILE A 54 -6.28 6.50 4.50
C ILE A 54 -6.29 5.83 3.12
N SER A 55 -5.52 4.74 2.97
CA SER A 55 -5.99 3.66 2.17
C SER A 55 -7.20 3.16 2.95
N GLU A 56 -8.39 3.56 2.50
CA GLU A 56 -9.64 2.84 2.75
C GLU A 56 -9.51 1.40 2.23
N SER A 57 -8.60 0.62 2.80
CA SER A 57 -8.60 -0.83 2.74
C SER A 57 -9.55 -1.27 3.83
N THR A 58 -10.85 -1.27 3.52
CA THR A 58 -11.97 -1.61 4.39
C THR A 58 -12.03 -3.10 4.77
N SER A 59 -10.88 -3.79 4.89
CA SER A 59 -10.85 -5.19 5.28
C SER A 59 -10.67 -5.31 6.79
N THR A 60 -11.80 -5.43 7.49
CA THR A 60 -11.87 -5.74 8.93
C THR A 60 -11.50 -7.20 9.24
N ILE A 61 -11.34 -8.03 8.22
CA ILE A 61 -11.08 -9.47 8.34
C ILE A 61 -9.67 -9.80 7.84
N SER A 62 -9.02 -10.75 8.52
CA SER A 62 -7.75 -11.31 8.08
C SER A 62 -7.91 -12.09 6.77
N PHE A 63 -6.81 -12.29 6.03
CA PHE A 63 -6.84 -13.09 4.81
C PHE A 63 -7.29 -14.54 5.05
N SER A 64 -6.91 -15.13 6.20
CA SER A 64 -7.39 -16.48 6.58
C SER A 64 -8.91 -16.53 6.65
N GLN A 65 -9.52 -15.56 7.34
CA GLN A 65 -10.98 -15.46 7.42
C GLN A 65 -11.61 -15.20 6.06
N TYR A 66 -10.97 -14.39 5.21
CA TYR A 66 -11.45 -14.18 3.84
C TYR A 66 -11.44 -15.47 3.03
N ALA A 67 -10.38 -16.26 3.10
CA ALA A 67 -10.28 -17.54 2.41
C ALA A 67 -11.37 -18.51 2.88
N ASP A 68 -11.60 -18.59 4.20
CA ASP A 68 -12.64 -19.44 4.80
C ASP A 68 -14.07 -19.00 4.42
N LEU A 69 -14.27 -17.70 4.20
CA LEU A 69 -15.58 -17.19 3.81
C LEU A 69 -15.85 -17.39 2.33
N TYR A 70 -14.88 -17.03 1.47
CA TYR A 70 -15.11 -16.85 0.04
C TYR A 70 -14.45 -17.89 -0.86
N LEU A 71 -13.32 -18.48 -0.44
CA LEU A 71 -12.53 -19.40 -1.28
C LEU A 71 -12.82 -20.89 -1.02
N THR A 72 -13.87 -21.19 -0.25
CA THR A 72 -14.28 -22.57 0.00
C THR A 72 -14.88 -23.22 -1.24
N VAL A 73 -14.47 -24.46 -1.53
CA VAL A 73 -15.08 -25.25 -2.59
C VAL A 73 -16.47 -25.69 -2.14
N ASN A 74 -17.52 -25.15 -2.76
CA ASN A 74 -18.85 -25.71 -2.67
C ASN A 74 -19.19 -26.47 -3.97
N SER A 75 -19.85 -27.61 -3.82
CA SER A 75 -20.36 -28.37 -4.96
C SER A 75 -21.86 -28.11 -5.04
N SER A 76 -22.27 -27.07 -5.78
CA SER A 76 -23.68 -26.86 -6.10
C SER A 76 -24.14 -27.93 -7.10
N LYS A 77 -24.52 -29.10 -6.59
CA LYS A 77 -25.14 -30.17 -7.37
C LYS A 77 -26.62 -29.84 -7.53
N GLY A 78 -26.99 -29.19 -8.63
CA GLY A 78 -28.36 -29.31 -9.15
C GLY A 78 -29.14 -28.04 -9.45
N ALA A 79 -28.63 -26.84 -9.18
CA ALA A 79 -29.33 -25.60 -9.55
C ALA A 79 -28.39 -24.64 -10.29
N LYS A 80 -28.55 -24.54 -11.61
CA LYS A 80 -27.87 -23.54 -12.43
C LYS A 80 -28.72 -22.27 -12.41
N SER A 81 -28.24 -21.23 -11.75
CA SER A 81 -28.85 -19.90 -11.82
C SER A 81 -28.34 -19.18 -13.08
N GLY A 82 -29.26 -18.72 -13.94
CA GLY A 82 -28.93 -17.91 -15.10
C GLY A 82 -29.06 -16.43 -14.76
N PHE A 83 -27.93 -15.71 -14.72
CA PHE A 83 -27.92 -14.25 -14.60
C PHE A 83 -26.88 -13.67 -15.56
N THR A 84 -27.08 -12.41 -15.94
CA THR A 84 -26.12 -11.68 -16.75
C THR A 84 -25.17 -10.90 -15.84
N ILE A 85 -23.88 -10.97 -16.13
CA ILE A 85 -22.85 -10.17 -15.47
C ILE A 85 -21.99 -9.50 -16.54
N ARG A 86 -21.53 -8.28 -16.23
CA ARG A 86 -20.61 -7.54 -17.10
C ARG A 86 -19.30 -8.33 -17.27
N THR A 87 -18.76 -8.31 -18.48
CA THR A 87 -17.54 -9.06 -18.83
C THR A 87 -16.36 -8.63 -17.97
N GLU A 88 -16.22 -7.33 -17.72
CA GLU A 88 -15.13 -6.73 -16.95
C GLU A 88 -15.12 -7.23 -15.51
N VAL A 89 -16.30 -7.35 -14.91
CA VAL A 89 -16.46 -7.90 -13.55
C VAL A 89 -16.13 -9.39 -13.55
N LEU A 90 -16.60 -10.14 -14.55
CA LEU A 90 -16.29 -11.56 -14.68
C LEU A 90 -14.78 -11.81 -14.82
N GLN A 91 -14.09 -11.01 -15.65
CA GLN A 91 -12.64 -11.11 -15.80
C GLN A 91 -11.92 -10.76 -14.51
N THR A 92 -12.34 -9.70 -13.82
CA THR A 92 -11.77 -9.33 -12.52
C THR A 92 -11.87 -10.48 -11.52
N LEU A 93 -13.04 -11.11 -11.40
CA LEU A 93 -13.25 -12.27 -10.54
C LEU A 93 -12.36 -13.46 -10.95
N ARG A 94 -12.19 -13.69 -12.26
CA ARG A 94 -11.32 -14.75 -12.78
C ARG A 94 -9.84 -14.48 -12.46
N HIS A 95 -9.39 -13.23 -12.63
CA HIS A 95 -8.01 -12.85 -12.29
C HIS A 95 -7.74 -13.05 -10.80
N VAL A 96 -8.66 -12.63 -9.92
CA VAL A 96 -8.55 -12.86 -8.47
C VAL A 96 -8.34 -14.34 -8.14
N LEU A 97 -9.13 -15.23 -8.71
CA LEU A 97 -8.97 -16.68 -8.47
C LEU A 97 -7.66 -17.23 -9.04
N SER A 98 -7.23 -16.72 -10.20
CA SER A 98 -5.96 -17.09 -10.84
C SER A 98 -4.76 -16.66 -10.00
N ASP A 99 -4.75 -15.43 -9.52
CA ASP A 99 -3.66 -14.83 -8.77
C ASP A 99 -3.53 -15.48 -7.38
N LEU A 100 -4.67 -15.80 -6.75
CA LEU A 100 -4.73 -16.48 -5.46
C LEU A 100 -4.46 -18.00 -5.56
N ARG A 101 -4.38 -18.56 -6.78
CA ARG A 101 -4.24 -20.00 -7.03
C ARG A 101 -5.25 -20.85 -6.23
N SER A 102 -6.46 -20.33 -6.06
CA SER A 102 -7.49 -20.99 -5.28
C SER A 102 -8.13 -22.13 -6.08
N ASP A 103 -8.38 -23.27 -5.43
CA ASP A 103 -9.04 -24.44 -6.04
C ASP A 103 -10.56 -24.30 -6.18
N THR A 104 -11.13 -23.13 -5.84
CA THR A 104 -12.57 -22.88 -5.97
C THR A 104 -12.99 -22.57 -7.39
N THR A 105 -14.24 -22.85 -7.71
CA THR A 105 -14.80 -22.53 -9.03
C THR A 105 -15.28 -21.08 -9.06
N LEU A 106 -15.22 -20.46 -10.24
CA LEU A 106 -15.75 -19.10 -10.45
C LEU A 106 -17.21 -18.99 -10.00
N SER A 107 -18.03 -20.01 -10.28
CA SER A 107 -19.43 -20.04 -9.86
C SER A 107 -19.57 -20.07 -8.33
N SER A 108 -18.77 -20.90 -7.66
CA SER A 108 -18.75 -21.02 -6.20
C SER A 108 -18.34 -19.70 -5.54
N TYR A 109 -17.28 -19.07 -6.05
CA TYR A 109 -16.78 -17.79 -5.56
C TYR A 109 -17.84 -16.68 -5.70
N ILE A 110 -18.49 -16.58 -6.86
CA ILE A 110 -19.57 -15.60 -7.08
C ILE A 110 -20.74 -15.85 -6.13
N GLU A 111 -21.17 -17.11 -6.00
CA GLU A 111 -22.24 -17.48 -5.08
C GLU A 111 -21.89 -17.06 -3.65
N ARG A 112 -20.64 -17.26 -3.23
CA ARG A 112 -20.17 -16.90 -1.89
C ARG A 112 -20.18 -15.41 -1.63
N ILE A 113 -19.74 -14.61 -2.62
CA ILE A 113 -19.84 -13.14 -2.55
C ILE A 113 -21.28 -12.70 -2.36
N ILE A 114 -22.21 -13.25 -3.15
CA ILE A 114 -23.63 -12.88 -3.10
C ILE A 114 -24.25 -13.30 -1.76
N VAL A 115 -24.01 -14.53 -1.32
CA VAL A 115 -24.55 -15.05 -0.05
C VAL A 115 -24.06 -14.21 1.12
N GLU A 116 -22.76 -13.91 1.19
CA GLU A 116 -22.20 -13.16 2.31
C GLU A 116 -22.64 -11.69 2.29
N HIS A 117 -22.78 -11.09 1.11
CA HIS A 117 -23.38 -9.76 0.98
C HIS A 117 -24.81 -9.73 1.55
N LEU A 118 -25.66 -10.69 1.16
CA LEU A 118 -27.04 -10.79 1.64
C LEU A 118 -27.12 -11.06 3.14
N ARG A 119 -26.24 -11.92 3.67
CA ARG A 119 -26.13 -12.20 5.10
C ARG A 119 -25.75 -10.95 5.88
N THR A 120 -24.70 -10.26 5.46
CA THR A 120 -24.18 -9.07 6.14
C THR A 120 -25.23 -7.95 6.22
N HIS A 121 -26.05 -7.78 5.17
CA HIS A 121 -27.01 -6.67 5.05
C HIS A 121 -28.44 -7.05 5.45
N GLN A 122 -28.67 -8.29 5.92
CA GLN A 122 -30.01 -8.81 6.18
C GLN A 122 -30.84 -7.93 7.11
N GLN A 123 -30.25 -7.44 8.21
CA GLN A 123 -30.95 -6.61 9.20
C GLN A 123 -31.35 -5.24 8.62
N LEU A 124 -30.45 -4.61 7.86
CA LEU A 124 -30.70 -3.34 7.19
C LEU A 124 -31.85 -3.48 6.19
N LEU A 125 -31.77 -4.52 5.34
CA LEU A 125 -32.80 -4.81 4.35
C LEU A 125 -34.16 -5.05 5.01
N ASN A 126 -34.21 -5.87 6.06
CA ASN A 126 -35.45 -6.16 6.79
C ASN A 126 -36.06 -4.90 7.43
N LYS A 127 -35.24 -4.04 8.05
CA LYS A 127 -35.69 -2.78 8.65
C LYS A 127 -36.34 -1.86 7.60
N GLU A 128 -35.70 -1.69 6.45
CA GLU A 128 -36.23 -0.88 5.36
C GLU A 128 -37.49 -1.48 4.73
N ILE A 129 -37.57 -2.81 4.61
CA ILE A 129 -38.79 -3.48 4.13
C ILE A 129 -39.98 -3.22 5.07
N VAL A 130 -39.79 -3.34 6.39
CA VAL A 130 -40.84 -3.06 7.38
C VAL A 130 -41.28 -1.60 7.33
N LYS A 131 -40.32 -0.67 7.24
CA LYS A 131 -40.58 0.76 7.12
C LYS A 131 -41.44 1.07 5.88
N ARG A 132 -41.06 0.58 4.70
CA ARG A 132 -41.83 0.77 3.46
C ARG A 132 -43.22 0.15 3.53
N LYS A 133 -43.36 -1.04 4.12
CA LYS A 133 -44.69 -1.65 4.31
C LYS A 133 -45.59 -0.80 5.19
N LYS A 134 -45.06 -0.26 6.29
CA LYS A 134 -45.81 0.66 7.17
C LYS A 134 -46.22 1.94 6.44
N GLU A 135 -45.32 2.54 5.66
CA GLU A 135 -45.61 3.73 4.87
C GLU A 135 -46.69 3.47 3.80
N GLN A 136 -46.66 2.32 3.13
CA GLN A 136 -47.69 1.92 2.17
C GLN A 136 -49.05 1.71 2.82
N THR A 137 -49.12 1.12 4.02
CA THR A 137 -50.39 0.91 4.74
C THR A 137 -50.98 2.21 5.28
N ILE A 138 -50.19 3.27 5.49
CA ILE A 138 -50.68 4.58 5.95
C ILE A 138 -51.19 5.43 4.77
N GLN A 139 -50.75 5.15 3.54
CA GLN A 139 -51.19 5.85 2.33
C GLN A 139 -52.39 5.20 1.65
N LEU A 140 -53.01 4.18 2.26
CA LEU A 140 -54.20 3.51 1.79
C LEU A 140 -55.37 3.78 2.74
#